data_AF-A0A0G0RBE8-F1
#
_entry.id   AF-A0A0G0RBE8-F1
#
_cell.length_a   1.000
_cell.length_b   1.000
_cell.length_c   1.000
_cell.angle_alpha   90.00
_cell.angle_beta   90.00
_cell.angle_gamma   90.00
#
_symmetry.space_group_name_H-M   'P 1'
#
loop_
_entity.id
_entity.type
_entity.pdbx_description
1 polymer ?
#
loop_
_entity_poly.entity_id
_entity_poly.type
_entity_poly.pdbx_seq_one_letter_code
_entity_poly.pdbx_strand_id
1 'polypeptide(L)'
;TGVVCGGELSTWTNCNCYSYTPPPTPTPTPIPTATLTPTINPTPTISTTPTPTPIILNVPMFKQTDLNWSGHEYDSGNSQSLWCGQTIGDCGCALSSVSMILKYFGIDKDLDGNPTNPSTVNNYFKKNTKCNTEGCVSLGYRFGNLWWASVGNYSADSYSKYGTQKIIFQGYDNYYDYNQVSDEIYNNRPVSLKVPGTQHWVVAKGIDDNSFLINDPAYPRLALNDPAYQNNALAMRRFHKTSSDFSSFEVTAKLPSQILVTDSSGRRTGFDKATGNTLKEIPNSTYFFEDAYSNPGLDDPLPPNGTGINSAFITTPPDEIYKVEIVLPVGEEYSFAVYGTDVDASTLFELYEGSNKSNENNMYTFRYRPTPGGNILTQKIDINVKRHTDHNKIVSKSNGLIEIAILSSKIFDAPNDIIKDTLTFGKTGDEKSFDKCIDNHQDVNKDGYGDLVCFFRINKTDISIIDGENQIGILKDFSNKNIYLEGADFVEVK
;
A
#
# COMPACT_ATOMS: atom_id res chain seq x y z
N THR A 1 38.16 -10.39 -43.19
CA THR A 1 36.96 -11.06 -42.65
C THR A 1 35.78 -10.18 -42.95
N GLY A 2 34.79 -10.67 -43.69
CA GLY A 2 33.61 -9.89 -44.07
C GLY A 2 33.20 -10.12 -45.53
N VAL A 3 32.36 -11.13 -45.75
CA VAL A 3 31.54 -11.26 -46.96
C VAL A 3 30.08 -11.26 -46.47
N VAL A 4 29.23 -10.44 -47.09
CA VAL A 4 27.79 -10.36 -46.79
C VAL A 4 27.06 -11.27 -47.79
N CYS A 5 26.34 -12.28 -47.30
CA CYS A 5 25.36 -13.04 -48.10
C CYS A 5 23.98 -12.87 -47.44
N GLY A 6 22.96 -12.45 -48.21
CA GLY A 6 21.58 -12.35 -47.73
C GLY A 6 21.23 -11.19 -46.78
N GLY A 7 22.15 -10.28 -46.47
CA GLY A 7 21.89 -9.09 -45.64
C GLY A 7 22.36 -9.17 -44.18
N GLU A 8 22.99 -10.26 -43.75
CA GLU A 8 23.62 -10.39 -42.42
C GLU A 8 25.13 -10.65 -42.51
N LEU A 9 25.89 -10.20 -41.49
CA LEU A 9 27.34 -10.36 -41.37
C LEU A 9 27.69 -11.75 -40.79
N SER A 10 28.43 -12.56 -41.56
CA SER A 10 28.90 -13.89 -41.14
C SER A 10 30.35 -13.86 -40.61
N THR A 11 30.61 -14.62 -39.54
CA THR A 11 31.95 -14.81 -38.93
C THR A 11 32.73 -16.01 -39.49
N TRP A 12 32.22 -16.67 -40.55
CA TRP A 12 32.84 -17.86 -41.12
C TRP A 12 33.65 -17.55 -42.39
N THR A 13 34.89 -18.03 -42.46
CA THR A 13 35.88 -17.67 -43.50
C THR A 13 35.76 -18.45 -44.82
N ASN A 14 34.71 -19.24 -45.05
CA ASN A 14 34.53 -20.02 -46.29
C ASN A 14 33.04 -20.24 -46.63
N CYS A 15 32.36 -19.25 -47.22
CA CYS A 15 31.02 -19.41 -47.79
C CYS A 15 31.08 -19.31 -49.32
N ASN A 16 30.77 -20.42 -50.02
CA ASN A 16 30.49 -20.42 -51.46
C ASN A 16 28.98 -20.19 -51.65
N CYS A 17 28.59 -19.00 -52.11
CA CYS A 17 27.21 -18.67 -52.42
C CYS A 17 26.87 -19.24 -53.82
N TYR A 18 26.18 -20.39 -53.88
CA TYR A 18 25.69 -21.00 -55.12
C TYR A 18 24.43 -20.26 -55.60
N SER A 19 24.46 -19.70 -56.80
CA SER A 19 23.29 -19.11 -57.46
C SER A 19 22.40 -20.21 -58.04
N TYR A 20 21.19 -20.37 -57.49
CA TYR A 20 20.15 -21.22 -58.05
C TYR A 20 19.35 -20.41 -59.08
N THR A 21 19.45 -20.78 -60.36
CA THR A 21 18.57 -20.26 -61.43
C THR A 21 17.36 -21.20 -61.59
N PRO A 22 16.13 -20.74 -61.32
CA PRO A 22 14.94 -21.57 -61.56
C PRO A 22 14.71 -21.76 -63.07
N PRO A 23 14.16 -22.92 -63.50
CA PRO A 23 13.89 -23.22 -64.90
C PRO A 23 12.76 -22.35 -65.48
N PRO A 24 12.74 -22.13 -66.81
CA PRO A 24 11.77 -21.25 -67.45
C PRO A 24 10.34 -21.80 -67.33
N THR A 25 9.42 -20.92 -66.91
CA THR A 25 7.97 -21.17 -66.84
C THR A 25 7.40 -21.46 -68.24
N PRO A 26 6.58 -22.52 -68.42
CA PRO A 26 5.99 -22.84 -69.71
C PRO A 26 4.99 -21.78 -70.17
N THR A 27 5.09 -21.40 -71.44
CA THR A 27 4.19 -20.49 -72.15
C THR A 27 2.75 -21.05 -72.19
N PRO A 28 1.72 -20.28 -71.79
CA PRO A 28 0.35 -20.74 -71.82
C PRO A 28 -0.19 -20.86 -73.26
N THR A 29 -0.87 -21.97 -73.53
CA THR A 29 -1.66 -22.25 -74.74
C THR A 29 -2.87 -21.30 -74.81
N PRO A 30 -3.21 -20.73 -75.97
CA PRO A 30 -4.37 -19.84 -76.09
C PRO A 30 -5.68 -20.62 -75.91
N ILE A 31 -6.49 -20.20 -74.93
CA ILE A 31 -7.86 -20.65 -74.70
C ILE A 31 -8.79 -19.87 -75.62
N PRO A 32 -9.74 -20.51 -76.33
CA PRO A 32 -10.69 -19.82 -77.20
C PRO A 32 -11.60 -18.86 -76.42
N THR A 33 -11.66 -17.63 -76.91
CA THR A 33 -12.47 -16.52 -76.39
C THR A 33 -13.95 -16.85 -76.41
N ALA A 34 -14.55 -17.06 -75.24
CA ALA A 34 -16.00 -17.00 -75.08
C ALA A 34 -16.43 -15.52 -75.02
N THR A 35 -17.29 -15.11 -75.94
CA THR A 35 -17.92 -13.78 -75.96
C THR A 35 -18.86 -13.66 -74.76
N LEU A 36 -18.44 -12.92 -73.73
CA LEU A 36 -19.30 -12.57 -72.59
C LEU A 36 -20.08 -11.29 -72.90
N THR A 37 -21.40 -11.43 -72.83
CA THR A 37 -22.42 -10.38 -72.84
C THR A 37 -22.15 -9.36 -71.73
N PRO A 38 -22.31 -8.03 -71.95
CA PRO A 38 -22.00 -7.03 -70.94
C PRO A 38 -22.96 -7.17 -69.74
N THR A 39 -22.41 -7.65 -68.63
CA THR A 39 -23.10 -7.64 -67.34
C THR A 39 -22.65 -6.40 -66.59
N ILE A 40 -23.61 -5.52 -66.31
CA ILE A 40 -23.46 -4.30 -65.50
C ILE A 40 -22.76 -4.67 -64.18
N ASN A 41 -21.55 -4.15 -63.99
CA ASN A 41 -20.77 -4.33 -62.78
C ASN A 41 -21.45 -3.57 -61.63
N PRO A 42 -21.96 -4.21 -60.56
CA PRO A 42 -22.46 -3.46 -59.42
C PRO A 42 -21.31 -2.70 -58.78
N THR A 43 -21.52 -1.41 -58.55
CA THR A 43 -20.64 -0.54 -57.75
C THR A 43 -20.19 -1.28 -56.48
N PRO A 44 -18.90 -1.27 -56.11
CA PRO A 44 -18.46 -1.88 -54.86
C PRO A 44 -19.20 -1.22 -53.70
N THR A 45 -20.11 -1.97 -53.09
CA THR A 45 -20.75 -1.57 -51.85
C THR A 45 -19.65 -1.46 -50.81
N ILE A 46 -19.43 -0.25 -50.29
CA ILE A 46 -18.58 -0.05 -49.12
C ILE A 46 -19.21 -0.89 -48.01
N SER A 47 -18.58 -2.02 -47.69
CA SER A 47 -18.91 -2.81 -46.52
C SER A 47 -18.51 -1.97 -45.31
N THR A 48 -19.45 -1.20 -44.78
CA THR A 48 -19.32 -0.59 -43.46
C THR A 48 -19.20 -1.74 -42.48
N THR A 49 -17.97 -2.07 -42.06
CA THR A 49 -17.74 -2.90 -40.87
C THR A 49 -18.65 -2.34 -39.78
N PRO A 50 -19.55 -3.15 -39.19
CA PRO A 50 -20.45 -2.63 -38.17
C PRO A 50 -19.59 -2.05 -37.05
N THR A 51 -19.77 -0.76 -36.75
CA THR A 51 -19.15 -0.12 -35.60
C THR A 51 -19.47 -0.98 -34.37
N PRO A 52 -18.45 -1.43 -33.61
CA PRO A 52 -18.69 -2.27 -32.44
C PRO A 52 -19.66 -1.54 -31.50
N THR A 53 -20.68 -2.25 -31.02
CA THR A 53 -21.64 -1.67 -30.09
C THR A 53 -20.92 -1.27 -28.79
N PRO A 54 -21.14 -0.05 -28.26
CA PRO A 54 -20.49 0.39 -27.04
C PRO A 54 -20.79 -0.57 -25.87
N ILE A 55 -19.77 -0.87 -25.08
CA ILE A 55 -19.92 -1.62 -23.83
C ILE A 55 -20.10 -0.60 -22.72
N ILE A 56 -21.17 -0.72 -21.95
CA ILE A 56 -21.48 0.23 -20.87
C ILE A 56 -21.85 -0.55 -19.62
N LEU A 57 -21.04 -0.39 -18.57
CA LEU A 57 -21.33 -0.87 -17.23
C LEU A 57 -22.24 0.13 -16.52
N ASN A 58 -23.22 -0.36 -15.77
CA ASN A 58 -24.16 0.47 -15.00
C ASN A 58 -23.53 1.00 -13.70
N VAL A 59 -22.42 1.71 -13.81
CA VAL A 59 -21.73 2.34 -12.69
C VAL A 59 -22.49 3.62 -12.31
N PRO A 60 -22.99 3.75 -11.07
CA PRO A 60 -23.69 4.96 -10.64
C PRO A 60 -22.73 6.15 -10.65
N MET A 61 -23.25 7.36 -10.89
CA MET A 61 -22.47 8.59 -10.82
C MET A 61 -22.60 9.21 -9.43
N PHE A 62 -21.47 9.50 -8.80
CA PHE A 62 -21.39 10.35 -7.61
C PHE A 62 -20.48 11.53 -7.88
N LYS A 63 -21.05 12.73 -7.84
CA LYS A 63 -20.30 13.99 -7.98
C LYS A 63 -19.71 14.36 -6.63
N GLN A 64 -18.42 14.68 -6.57
CA GLN A 64 -17.81 15.19 -5.34
C GLN A 64 -18.41 16.56 -4.96
N THR A 65 -18.93 17.29 -5.94
CA THR A 65 -19.56 18.61 -5.82
C THR A 65 -21.05 18.57 -5.47
N ASP A 66 -21.65 17.40 -5.25
CA ASP A 66 -23.05 17.26 -4.83
C ASP A 66 -23.28 17.94 -3.46
N LEU A 67 -24.31 18.79 -3.36
CA LEU A 67 -24.61 19.59 -2.17
C LEU A 67 -24.88 18.75 -0.90
N ASN A 68 -25.22 17.47 -1.03
CA ASN A 68 -25.46 16.60 0.12
C ASN A 68 -24.18 16.25 0.89
N TRP A 69 -22.99 16.40 0.28
CA TRP A 69 -21.73 16.03 0.93
C TRP A 69 -20.53 16.89 0.56
N SER A 70 -20.63 17.74 -0.47
CA SER A 70 -19.51 18.55 -0.95
C SER A 70 -18.92 19.45 0.13
N GLY A 71 -19.74 19.96 1.06
CA GLY A 71 -19.29 20.76 2.20
C GLY A 71 -18.82 19.95 3.42
N HIS A 72 -18.89 18.62 3.40
CA HIS A 72 -18.38 17.80 4.50
C HIS A 72 -16.86 17.77 4.47
N GLU A 73 -16.23 17.72 5.65
CA GLU A 73 -14.78 17.59 5.77
C GLU A 73 -14.28 16.31 5.08
N TYR A 74 -13.34 16.45 4.16
CA TYR A 74 -12.63 15.33 3.54
C TYR A 74 -11.45 14.91 4.41
N ASP A 75 -11.31 13.59 4.64
CA ASP A 75 -10.27 13.05 5.53
C ASP A 75 -10.27 13.85 6.85
N SER A 76 -9.13 14.41 7.22
CA SER A 76 -8.92 15.22 8.41
C SER A 76 -8.48 16.62 7.99
N GLY A 77 -9.06 17.16 6.90
CA GLY A 77 -8.66 18.42 6.26
C GLY A 77 -8.71 19.65 7.18
N ASN A 78 -9.47 19.62 8.28
CA ASN A 78 -9.44 20.69 9.29
C ASN A 78 -8.25 20.55 10.27
N SER A 79 -7.61 19.39 10.31
CA SER A 79 -6.50 19.06 11.22
C SER A 79 -5.15 18.90 10.51
N GLN A 80 -5.10 19.06 9.18
CA GLN A 80 -3.87 19.01 8.39
C GLN A 80 -3.97 19.92 7.17
N SER A 81 -2.83 20.34 6.64
CA SER A 81 -2.78 21.15 5.42
C SER A 81 -2.78 20.25 4.18
N LEU A 82 -3.86 20.30 3.40
CA LEU A 82 -3.99 19.59 2.13
C LEU A 82 -3.94 20.58 0.97
N TRP A 83 -3.34 20.15 -0.15
CA TRP A 83 -3.25 20.98 -1.35
C TRP A 83 -4.58 21.18 -2.08
N CYS A 84 -5.48 20.22 -1.96
CA CYS A 84 -6.78 20.29 -2.63
C CYS A 84 -7.80 21.15 -1.88
N GLY A 85 -7.64 21.39 -0.57
CA GLY A 85 -8.65 22.06 0.27
C GLY A 85 -9.07 21.19 1.45
N GLN A 86 -10.24 21.44 2.03
CA GLN A 86 -10.66 20.78 3.29
C GLN A 86 -11.90 19.90 3.15
N THR A 87 -12.63 20.05 2.03
CA THR A 87 -13.95 19.43 1.88
C THR A 87 -13.97 18.32 0.84
N ILE A 88 -15.03 17.51 0.81
CA ILE A 88 -15.22 16.49 -0.23
C ILE A 88 -15.36 17.16 -1.61
N GLY A 89 -15.97 18.35 -1.69
CA GLY A 89 -16.06 19.13 -2.93
C GLY A 89 -14.69 19.48 -3.49
N ASP A 90 -13.74 19.78 -2.60
CA ASP A 90 -12.37 20.17 -2.91
C ASP A 90 -11.48 18.97 -3.28
N CYS A 91 -11.54 17.89 -2.49
CA CYS A 91 -10.54 16.81 -2.50
C CYS A 91 -11.10 15.43 -2.91
N GLY A 92 -12.41 15.31 -3.10
CA GLY A 92 -13.13 14.02 -3.07
C GLY A 92 -13.12 13.20 -4.35
N CYS A 93 -12.19 13.41 -5.29
CA CYS A 93 -12.22 12.73 -6.60
C CYS A 93 -12.00 11.22 -6.48
N ALA A 94 -10.94 10.81 -5.76
CA ALA A 94 -10.65 9.40 -5.49
C ALA A 94 -11.75 8.76 -4.61
N LEU A 95 -12.18 9.46 -3.57
CA LEU A 95 -13.26 9.04 -2.66
C LEU A 95 -14.58 8.77 -3.40
N SER A 96 -14.98 9.70 -4.28
CA SER A 96 -16.19 9.55 -5.08
C SER A 96 -16.05 8.40 -6.07
N SER A 97 -14.87 8.24 -6.67
CA SER A 97 -14.56 7.12 -7.57
C SER A 97 -14.70 5.77 -6.88
N VAL A 98 -14.12 5.58 -5.69
CA VAL A 98 -14.29 4.31 -4.95
C VAL A 98 -15.72 4.10 -4.45
N SER A 99 -16.46 5.18 -4.13
CA SER A 99 -17.87 5.08 -3.75
C SER A 99 -18.74 4.56 -4.91
N MET A 100 -18.46 5.00 -6.14
CA MET A 100 -19.12 4.50 -7.35
C MET A 100 -18.82 3.01 -7.59
N ILE A 101 -17.56 2.61 -7.40
CA ILE A 101 -17.11 1.22 -7.57
C ILE A 101 -17.73 0.29 -6.51
N LEU A 102 -17.72 0.67 -5.24
CA LEU A 102 -18.38 -0.07 -4.15
C LEU A 102 -19.85 -0.33 -4.48
N LYS A 103 -20.57 0.73 -4.86
CA LYS A 103 -22.00 0.62 -5.19
C LYS A 103 -22.26 -0.22 -6.43
N TYR A 104 -21.43 -0.11 -7.46
CA TYR A 104 -21.52 -0.96 -8.65
C TYR A 104 -21.43 -2.46 -8.31
N PHE A 105 -20.57 -2.83 -7.36
CA PHE A 105 -20.44 -4.21 -6.92
C PHE A 105 -21.54 -4.67 -5.93
N GLY A 106 -22.55 -3.83 -5.63
CA GLY A 106 -23.64 -4.15 -4.72
C GLY A 106 -23.28 -4.01 -3.23
N ILE A 107 -22.22 -3.28 -2.91
CA ILE A 107 -21.92 -2.85 -1.56
C ILE A 107 -22.70 -1.54 -1.33
N ASP A 108 -23.97 -1.69 -0.95
CA ASP A 108 -24.91 -0.58 -0.89
C ASP A 108 -24.96 0.17 0.43
N LYS A 109 -24.36 -0.40 1.50
CA LYS A 109 -24.42 0.15 2.86
C LYS A 109 -23.15 -0.09 3.66
N ASP A 110 -22.88 0.80 4.61
CA ASP A 110 -21.89 0.60 5.68
C ASP A 110 -22.44 -0.30 6.80
N LEU A 111 -21.62 -0.61 7.82
CA LEU A 111 -22.03 -1.39 9.00
C LEU A 111 -23.25 -0.84 9.73
N ASP A 112 -23.45 0.47 9.74
CA ASP A 112 -24.57 1.09 10.45
C ASP A 112 -25.85 1.10 9.61
N GLY A 113 -25.75 0.67 8.34
CA GLY A 113 -26.88 0.59 7.41
C GLY A 113 -27.09 1.86 6.61
N ASN A 114 -26.18 2.84 6.70
CA ASN A 114 -26.22 4.05 5.90
C ASN A 114 -25.87 3.72 4.44
N PRO A 115 -26.51 4.38 3.46
CA PRO A 115 -26.26 4.10 2.05
C PRO A 115 -24.84 4.47 1.63
N THR A 116 -24.17 3.61 0.87
CA THR A 116 -22.84 3.88 0.31
C THR A 116 -22.87 5.07 -0.65
N ASN A 117 -22.18 6.12 -0.25
CA ASN A 117 -22.01 7.40 -0.96
C ASN A 117 -20.71 8.08 -0.46
N PRO A 118 -20.25 9.18 -1.09
CA PRO A 118 -18.99 9.82 -0.70
C PRO A 118 -18.91 10.21 0.79
N SER A 119 -20.00 10.71 1.39
CA SER A 119 -19.99 11.09 2.81
C SER A 119 -19.83 9.89 3.74
N THR A 120 -20.56 8.81 3.51
CA THR A 120 -20.53 7.62 4.37
C THR A 120 -19.21 6.87 4.24
N VAL A 121 -18.69 6.76 3.01
CA VAL A 121 -17.36 6.17 2.77
C VAL A 121 -16.27 7.02 3.43
N ASN A 122 -16.32 8.36 3.31
CA ASN A 122 -15.38 9.26 3.99
C ASN A 122 -15.41 9.09 5.51
N ASN A 123 -16.62 9.04 6.10
CA ASN A 123 -16.77 8.84 7.55
C ASN A 123 -16.20 7.50 8.02
N TYR A 124 -16.39 6.43 7.23
CA TYR A 124 -15.76 5.14 7.52
C TYR A 124 -14.24 5.24 7.40
N PHE A 125 -13.74 5.89 6.36
CA PHE A 125 -12.30 5.99 6.06
C PHE A 125 -11.57 6.80 7.14
N LYS A 126 -12.23 7.79 7.76
CA LYS A 126 -11.74 8.57 8.90
C LYS A 126 -11.66 7.81 10.23
N LYS A 127 -12.08 6.55 10.30
CA LYS A 127 -12.00 5.78 11.56
C LYS A 127 -10.55 5.70 12.04
N ASN A 128 -10.39 5.84 13.37
CA ASN A 128 -9.10 5.76 14.06
C ASN A 128 -8.06 6.79 13.57
N THR A 129 -8.49 7.97 13.10
CA THR A 129 -7.56 9.04 12.70
C THR A 129 -6.51 9.31 13.78
N LYS A 130 -5.24 9.34 13.34
CA LYS A 130 -4.08 9.76 14.12
C LYS A 130 -3.41 10.91 13.38
N CYS A 131 -3.00 11.93 14.12
CA CYS A 131 -2.31 13.08 13.56
C CYS A 131 -1.04 13.36 14.35
N ASN A 132 -0.04 13.88 13.66
CA ASN A 132 1.18 14.43 14.23
C ASN A 132 1.48 15.79 13.61
N THR A 133 2.70 16.32 13.78
CA THR A 133 3.05 17.65 13.23
C THR A 133 3.04 17.69 11.70
N GLU A 134 3.25 16.54 11.05
CA GLU A 134 3.39 16.43 9.60
C GLU A 134 2.08 16.12 8.88
N GLY A 135 1.09 15.55 9.56
CA GLY A 135 -0.23 15.33 8.98
C GLY A 135 -0.99 14.20 9.66
N CYS A 136 -2.05 13.76 9.00
CA CYS A 136 -2.94 12.74 9.54
C CYS A 136 -2.97 11.47 8.69
N VAL A 137 -3.24 10.36 9.35
CA VAL A 137 -3.50 9.06 8.76
C VAL A 137 -4.72 8.41 9.43
N SER A 138 -5.43 7.55 8.72
CA SER A 138 -6.65 6.89 9.20
C SER A 138 -6.88 5.56 8.50
N LEU A 139 -7.98 4.87 8.82
CA LEU A 139 -8.34 3.61 8.17
C LEU A 139 -8.43 3.70 6.64
N GLY A 140 -8.62 4.89 6.05
CA GLY A 140 -8.74 5.05 4.60
C GLY A 140 -7.95 6.21 4.01
N TYR A 141 -7.15 6.93 4.79
CA TYR A 141 -6.34 8.05 4.31
C TYR A 141 -4.89 8.03 4.82
N ARG A 142 -3.98 8.52 3.97
CA ARG A 142 -2.54 8.63 4.21
C ARG A 142 -2.09 10.02 3.79
N PHE A 143 -1.99 10.95 4.74
CA PHE A 143 -1.57 12.34 4.47
C PHE A 143 -2.43 13.02 3.37
N GLY A 144 -3.75 12.83 3.42
CA GLY A 144 -4.71 13.35 2.44
C GLY A 144 -4.97 12.45 1.22
N ASN A 145 -4.07 11.52 0.90
CA ASN A 145 -4.29 10.55 -0.18
C ASN A 145 -5.15 9.38 0.28
N LEU A 146 -5.98 8.84 -0.60
CA LEU A 146 -6.78 7.67 -0.30
C LEU A 146 -5.89 6.42 -0.15
N TRP A 147 -6.16 5.60 0.86
CA TRP A 147 -5.59 4.27 0.96
C TRP A 147 -6.49 3.27 0.26
N TRP A 148 -6.14 2.90 -0.96
CA TRP A 148 -7.01 2.15 -1.88
C TRP A 148 -7.40 0.77 -1.35
N ALA A 149 -6.56 0.14 -0.52
CA ALA A 149 -6.87 -1.12 0.13
C ALA A 149 -8.06 -1.02 1.12
N SER A 150 -8.36 0.17 1.65
CA SER A 150 -9.48 0.42 2.59
C SER A 150 -10.86 0.11 2.01
N VAL A 151 -10.96 0.10 0.67
CA VAL A 151 -12.15 -0.39 -0.04
C VAL A 151 -12.45 -1.84 0.32
N GLY A 152 -11.40 -2.64 0.53
CA GLY A 152 -11.49 -4.02 1.01
C GLY A 152 -12.11 -4.09 2.39
N ASN A 153 -11.61 -3.30 3.35
CA ASN A 153 -12.17 -3.19 4.70
C ASN A 153 -13.66 -2.85 4.65
N TYR A 154 -14.04 -1.78 3.95
CA TYR A 154 -15.45 -1.37 3.85
C TYR A 154 -16.35 -2.47 3.29
N SER A 155 -15.88 -3.18 2.25
CA SER A 155 -16.64 -4.27 1.64
C SER A 155 -16.77 -5.50 2.56
N ALA A 156 -15.72 -5.84 3.30
CA ALA A 156 -15.71 -6.95 4.25
C ALA A 156 -16.62 -6.68 5.45
N ASP A 157 -16.57 -5.46 5.97
CA ASP A 157 -17.44 -4.98 7.03
C ASP A 157 -18.91 -5.03 6.60
N SER A 158 -19.25 -4.50 5.42
CA SER A 158 -20.60 -4.58 4.86
C SER A 158 -21.06 -6.04 4.69
N TYR A 159 -20.18 -6.91 4.19
CA TYR A 159 -20.46 -8.34 4.06
C TYR A 159 -20.79 -9.00 5.40
N SER A 160 -20.04 -8.69 6.45
CA SER A 160 -20.19 -9.32 7.77
C SER A 160 -21.61 -9.18 8.34
N LYS A 161 -22.32 -8.10 7.98
CA LYS A 161 -23.67 -7.80 8.46
C LYS A 161 -24.78 -8.07 7.46
N TYR A 162 -24.52 -7.86 6.16
CA TYR A 162 -25.56 -7.88 5.13
C TYR A 162 -25.35 -8.92 4.04
N GLY A 163 -24.22 -9.64 4.02
CA GLY A 163 -23.89 -10.62 2.99
C GLY A 163 -23.74 -10.04 1.59
N THR A 164 -23.28 -8.78 1.48
CA THR A 164 -23.03 -8.08 0.20
C THR A 164 -21.83 -8.68 -0.57
N GLN A 165 -21.35 -8.07 -1.65
CA GLN A 165 -20.10 -8.52 -2.28
C GLN A 165 -18.88 -8.03 -1.51
N LYS A 166 -17.84 -8.84 -1.40
CA LYS A 166 -16.49 -8.42 -1.00
C LYS A 166 -15.63 -8.10 -2.22
N ILE A 167 -14.88 -7.01 -2.21
CA ILE A 167 -13.97 -6.62 -3.29
C ILE A 167 -12.59 -6.26 -2.73
N ILE A 168 -11.54 -6.52 -3.51
CA ILE A 168 -10.16 -6.27 -3.10
C ILE A 168 -9.43 -5.44 -4.15
N PHE A 169 -8.60 -4.52 -3.65
CA PHE A 169 -7.68 -3.74 -4.45
C PHE A 169 -6.55 -4.61 -5.00
N GLN A 170 -6.33 -4.60 -6.32
CA GLN A 170 -5.36 -5.48 -6.99
C GLN A 170 -3.91 -4.96 -6.96
N GLY A 171 -3.62 -3.94 -6.14
CA GLY A 171 -2.33 -3.30 -6.07
C GLY A 171 -2.18 -2.10 -7.01
N TYR A 172 -1.00 -1.49 -6.94
CA TYR A 172 -0.73 -0.20 -7.57
C TYR A 172 -0.19 -0.37 -8.99
N ASP A 173 -1.07 -0.21 -9.98
CA ASP A 173 -0.67 0.01 -11.36
C ASP A 173 -0.40 1.50 -11.58
N ASN A 174 0.84 1.90 -11.32
CA ASN A 174 1.31 3.28 -11.48
C ASN A 174 1.68 3.62 -12.95
N TYR A 175 0.92 3.03 -13.86
CA TYR A 175 0.95 3.24 -15.30
C TYR A 175 -0.47 3.02 -15.83
N TYR A 176 -0.70 3.47 -17.05
CA TYR A 176 -1.93 3.22 -17.79
C TYR A 176 -1.67 2.20 -18.89
N ASP A 177 -2.54 1.20 -18.99
CA ASP A 177 -2.55 0.23 -20.09
C ASP A 177 -3.97 0.12 -20.64
N TYR A 178 -4.14 0.51 -21.90
CA TYR A 178 -5.43 0.47 -22.59
C TYR A 178 -6.01 -0.94 -22.67
N ASN A 179 -5.19 -1.94 -22.99
CA ASN A 179 -5.67 -3.32 -23.15
C ASN A 179 -6.11 -3.87 -21.80
N GLN A 180 -5.37 -3.57 -20.75
CA GLN A 180 -5.74 -4.00 -19.40
C GLN A 180 -7.04 -3.34 -18.93
N VAL A 181 -7.22 -2.03 -19.12
CA VAL A 181 -8.49 -1.37 -18.80
C VAL A 181 -9.63 -1.95 -19.64
N SER A 182 -9.39 -2.23 -20.93
CA SER A 182 -10.38 -2.87 -21.79
C SER A 182 -10.78 -4.24 -21.26
N ASP A 183 -9.81 -5.08 -20.90
CA ASP A 183 -10.05 -6.42 -20.33
C ASP A 183 -10.85 -6.34 -19.03
N GLU A 184 -10.55 -5.39 -18.15
CA GLU A 184 -11.33 -5.15 -16.93
C GLU A 184 -12.81 -4.82 -17.27
N ILE A 185 -13.04 -3.91 -18.22
CA ILE A 185 -14.40 -3.54 -18.66
C ILE A 185 -15.15 -4.72 -19.30
N TYR A 186 -14.51 -5.48 -20.19
CA TYR A 186 -15.09 -6.70 -20.79
C TYR A 186 -15.47 -7.74 -19.73
N ASN A 187 -14.78 -7.74 -18.59
CA ASN A 187 -15.07 -8.61 -17.46
C ASN A 187 -16.00 -7.97 -16.41
N ASN A 188 -16.72 -6.91 -16.76
CA ASN A 188 -17.64 -6.20 -15.88
C ASN A 188 -16.97 -5.58 -14.65
N ARG A 189 -15.74 -5.09 -14.77
CA ARG A 189 -14.98 -4.45 -13.68
C ARG A 189 -14.60 -3.02 -14.06
N PRO A 190 -15.26 -2.00 -13.49
CA PRO A 190 -14.87 -0.61 -13.71
C PRO A 190 -13.50 -0.32 -13.10
N VAL A 191 -12.81 0.67 -13.67
CA VAL A 191 -11.43 1.01 -13.30
C VAL A 191 -11.34 2.49 -12.93
N SER A 192 -10.69 2.81 -11.81
CA SER A 192 -10.40 4.20 -11.47
C SER A 192 -9.11 4.63 -12.18
N LEU A 193 -9.16 5.70 -12.96
CA LEU A 193 -8.07 6.22 -13.79
C LEU A 193 -7.63 7.59 -13.29
N LYS A 194 -6.32 7.79 -13.19
CA LYS A 194 -5.71 9.10 -12.97
C LYS A 194 -5.56 9.80 -14.31
N VAL A 195 -6.22 10.93 -14.53
CA VAL A 195 -6.21 11.66 -15.81
C VAL A 195 -5.10 12.72 -15.86
N PRO A 196 -4.58 13.11 -17.04
CA PRO A 196 -3.55 14.13 -17.14
C PRO A 196 -4.07 15.54 -16.84
N GLY A 197 -3.12 16.46 -16.60
CA GLY A 197 -3.37 17.91 -16.46
C GLY A 197 -3.78 18.38 -15.06
N THR A 198 -4.44 17.53 -14.28
CA THR A 198 -4.79 17.78 -12.87
C THR A 198 -4.50 16.51 -12.05
N GLN A 199 -4.34 16.62 -10.73
CA GLN A 199 -4.19 15.45 -9.86
C GLN A 199 -5.59 14.87 -9.57
N HIS A 200 -6.25 14.35 -10.61
CA HIS A 200 -7.67 14.00 -10.62
C HIS A 200 -7.94 12.53 -10.99
N TRP A 201 -9.00 11.98 -10.42
CA TRP A 201 -9.41 10.58 -10.61
C TRP A 201 -10.84 10.48 -11.17
N VAL A 202 -11.02 9.60 -12.15
CA VAL A 202 -12.31 9.31 -12.80
C VAL A 202 -12.54 7.80 -12.88
N VAL A 203 -13.78 7.35 -13.10
CA VAL A 203 -14.08 5.92 -13.25
C VAL A 203 -14.37 5.59 -14.72
N ALA A 204 -13.51 4.78 -15.35
CA ALA A 204 -13.83 4.13 -16.61
C ALA A 204 -14.94 3.09 -16.39
N LYS A 205 -16.00 3.19 -17.19
CA LYS A 205 -17.21 2.38 -17.06
C LYS A 205 -17.68 1.76 -18.37
N GLY A 206 -16.94 1.93 -19.45
CA GLY A 206 -17.37 1.47 -20.75
C GLY A 206 -16.35 1.73 -21.83
N ILE A 207 -16.57 1.13 -23.00
CA ILE A 207 -15.76 1.30 -24.19
C ILE A 207 -16.68 1.81 -25.29
N ASP A 208 -16.28 2.89 -25.95
CA ASP A 208 -16.93 3.43 -27.14
C ASP A 208 -15.85 3.78 -28.17
N ASP A 209 -15.93 3.15 -29.34
CA ASP A 209 -14.87 3.11 -30.34
C ASP A 209 -13.47 2.76 -29.75
N ASN A 210 -12.53 3.71 -29.80
CA ASN A 210 -11.15 3.57 -29.32
C ASN A 210 -10.92 4.39 -28.03
N SER A 211 -11.96 4.59 -27.23
CA SER A 211 -11.90 5.35 -25.98
C SER A 211 -12.74 4.72 -24.88
N PHE A 212 -12.58 5.22 -23.66
CA PHE A 212 -13.36 4.82 -22.51
C PHE A 212 -14.44 5.84 -22.19
N LEU A 213 -15.66 5.36 -21.97
CA LEU A 213 -16.72 6.14 -21.31
C LEU A 213 -16.38 6.23 -19.82
N ILE A 214 -16.58 7.41 -19.23
CA ILE A 214 -16.19 7.68 -17.85
C ILE A 214 -17.34 8.26 -17.01
N ASN A 215 -17.25 8.06 -15.69
CA ASN A 215 -17.88 8.91 -14.70
C ASN A 215 -16.80 9.81 -14.08
N ASP A 216 -16.85 11.09 -14.38
CA ASP A 216 -15.99 12.10 -13.78
C ASP A 216 -16.66 12.74 -12.54
N PRO A 217 -16.07 12.66 -11.34
CA PRO A 217 -16.70 13.17 -10.12
C PRO A 217 -16.68 14.70 -10.01
N ALA A 218 -15.82 15.42 -10.73
CA ALA A 218 -15.69 16.88 -10.63
C ALA A 218 -16.28 17.61 -11.83
N TYR A 219 -16.05 17.10 -13.05
CA TYR A 219 -16.40 17.83 -14.28
C TYR A 219 -17.48 17.10 -15.09
N PRO A 220 -18.25 17.79 -15.95
CA PRO A 220 -19.28 17.17 -16.77
C PRO A 220 -18.72 16.44 -18.00
N ARG A 221 -17.57 15.75 -17.85
CA ARG A 221 -16.94 14.98 -18.92
C ARG A 221 -17.46 13.54 -18.93
N LEU A 222 -17.68 13.01 -20.12
CA LEU A 222 -18.34 11.72 -20.33
C LEU A 222 -17.42 10.64 -20.91
N ALA A 223 -16.28 11.01 -21.47
CA ALA A 223 -15.33 10.08 -22.07
C ALA A 223 -13.88 10.54 -21.87
N LEU A 224 -12.94 9.60 -21.97
CA LEU A 224 -11.51 9.84 -21.81
C LEU A 224 -10.92 10.60 -23.01
N ASN A 225 -11.56 10.54 -24.18
CA ASN A 225 -11.18 11.33 -25.37
C ASN A 225 -11.58 12.81 -25.30
N ASP A 226 -12.12 13.29 -24.15
CA ASP A 226 -12.26 14.72 -23.91
C ASP A 226 -10.92 15.44 -24.12
N PRO A 227 -10.89 16.62 -24.78
CA PRO A 227 -9.64 17.33 -25.06
C PRO A 227 -8.76 17.59 -23.83
N ALA A 228 -9.35 17.72 -22.64
CA ALA A 228 -8.59 17.89 -21.40
C ALA A 228 -7.79 16.64 -21.00
N TYR A 229 -8.26 15.45 -21.40
CA TYR A 229 -7.68 14.15 -21.04
C TYR A 229 -6.92 13.48 -22.17
N GLN A 230 -7.11 13.94 -23.41
CA GLN A 230 -6.30 13.54 -24.57
C GLN A 230 -6.34 12.01 -24.83
N ASN A 231 -7.47 11.37 -24.50
CA ASN A 231 -7.64 9.91 -24.56
C ASN A 231 -6.57 9.12 -23.80
N ASN A 232 -6.09 9.66 -22.68
CA ASN A 232 -4.98 9.11 -21.93
C ASN A 232 -5.21 9.13 -20.41
N ALA A 233 -4.49 8.28 -19.69
CA ALA A 233 -4.39 8.28 -18.25
C ALA A 233 -2.94 8.07 -17.81
N LEU A 234 -2.64 8.38 -16.56
CA LEU A 234 -1.30 8.29 -15.96
C LEU A 234 -1.14 7.05 -15.07
N ALA A 235 -2.24 6.60 -14.47
CA ALA A 235 -2.27 5.45 -13.58
C ALA A 235 -3.68 4.84 -13.55
N MET A 236 -3.79 3.61 -13.05
CA MET A 236 -5.06 2.93 -12.85
C MET A 236 -5.14 2.22 -11.49
N ARG A 237 -6.37 2.01 -11.00
CA ARG A 237 -6.68 1.28 -9.77
C ARG A 237 -7.81 0.31 -10.06
N ARG A 238 -7.55 -0.97 -9.82
CA ARG A 238 -8.44 -2.09 -10.19
C ARG A 238 -8.96 -2.79 -8.94
N PHE A 239 -10.22 -3.20 -8.99
CA PHE A 239 -10.92 -3.85 -7.88
C PHE A 239 -11.62 -5.11 -8.37
N HIS A 240 -11.33 -6.23 -7.72
CA HIS A 240 -11.88 -7.52 -8.11
C HIS A 240 -12.75 -8.08 -6.99
N LYS A 241 -13.79 -8.85 -7.35
CA LYS A 241 -14.54 -9.64 -6.38
C LYS A 241 -13.62 -10.64 -5.69
N THR A 242 -13.80 -10.84 -4.39
CA THR A 242 -13.02 -11.79 -3.62
C THR A 242 -13.86 -12.42 -2.51
N SER A 243 -13.43 -13.57 -1.99
CA SER A 243 -13.88 -14.10 -0.69
C SER A 243 -12.82 -13.92 0.41
N SER A 244 -11.56 -13.76 0.04
CA SER A 244 -10.31 -13.65 0.80
C SER A 244 -9.21 -13.74 -0.29
N ASP A 245 -7.96 -13.32 -0.14
CA ASP A 245 -7.21 -12.94 1.03
C ASP A 245 -6.91 -11.43 0.99
N PHE A 246 -7.31 -10.72 2.05
CA PHE A 246 -7.11 -9.28 2.21
C PHE A 246 -5.76 -8.90 2.82
N SER A 247 -4.94 -9.89 3.19
CA SER A 247 -3.71 -9.67 3.90
C SER A 247 -2.76 -8.76 3.13
N SER A 248 -2.28 -7.73 3.83
CA SER A 248 -1.34 -6.77 3.27
C SER A 248 -0.47 -6.15 4.34
N PHE A 249 0.76 -5.80 3.96
CA PHE A 249 1.66 -4.97 4.74
C PHE A 249 2.03 -3.74 3.91
N GLU A 250 1.76 -2.54 4.43
CA GLU A 250 2.07 -1.28 3.75
C GLU A 250 2.84 -0.34 4.64
N VAL A 251 3.86 0.30 4.07
CA VAL A 251 4.53 1.44 4.68
C VAL A 251 4.34 2.63 3.76
N THR A 252 3.90 3.76 4.30
CA THR A 252 3.73 5.01 3.56
C THR A 252 4.46 6.14 4.27
N ALA A 253 5.14 7.01 3.52
CA ALA A 253 5.89 8.13 4.07
C ALA A 253 5.57 9.40 3.30
N LYS A 254 5.37 10.49 4.03
CA LYS A 254 5.21 11.82 3.43
C LYS A 254 6.54 12.28 2.86
N LEU A 255 6.53 12.86 1.66
CA LEU A 255 7.75 13.46 1.11
C LEU A 255 8.33 14.53 2.05
N PRO A 256 9.67 14.67 2.12
CA PRO A 256 10.68 14.12 1.21
C PRO A 256 11.12 12.68 1.52
N SER A 257 10.54 12.02 2.52
CA SER A 257 10.96 10.70 2.98
C SER A 257 10.73 9.61 1.93
N GLN A 258 11.72 8.74 1.77
CA GLN A 258 11.68 7.52 0.97
C GLN A 258 11.70 6.29 1.90
N ILE A 259 11.30 5.12 1.39
CA ILE A 259 11.18 3.90 2.21
C ILE A 259 11.99 2.78 1.58
N LEU A 260 12.66 1.98 2.42
CA LEU A 260 13.19 0.67 2.04
C LEU A 260 12.69 -0.41 3.01
N VAL A 261 11.90 -1.36 2.53
CA VAL A 261 11.44 -2.51 3.30
C VAL A 261 12.32 -3.72 2.98
N THR A 262 12.76 -4.45 4.01
CA THR A 262 13.54 -5.69 3.88
C THR A 262 12.85 -6.82 4.63
N ASP A 263 12.66 -7.98 3.98
CA ASP A 263 12.05 -9.16 4.60
C ASP A 263 13.05 -10.05 5.35
N SER A 264 12.58 -11.14 5.95
CA SER A 264 13.40 -12.05 6.76
C SER A 264 14.46 -12.80 5.94
N SER A 265 14.28 -12.90 4.62
CA SER A 265 15.22 -13.50 3.67
C SER A 265 16.23 -12.48 3.11
N GLY A 266 16.13 -11.21 3.51
CA GLY A 266 17.02 -10.14 3.05
C GLY A 266 16.63 -9.53 1.70
N ARG A 267 15.47 -9.87 1.13
CA ARG A 267 14.97 -9.26 -0.10
C ARG A 267 14.40 -7.87 0.22
N ARG A 268 14.55 -6.93 -0.70
CA ARG A 268 14.22 -5.51 -0.51
C ARG A 268 13.22 -4.97 -1.51
N THR A 269 12.30 -4.13 -1.04
CA THR A 269 11.41 -3.32 -1.89
C THR A 269 11.39 -1.89 -1.40
N GLY A 270 11.66 -0.93 -2.28
CA GLY A 270 11.77 0.48 -1.92
C GLY A 270 12.96 1.19 -2.56
N PHE A 271 13.25 2.40 -2.08
CA PHE A 271 14.38 3.21 -2.53
C PHE A 271 15.67 2.81 -1.81
N ASP A 272 16.64 2.30 -2.57
CA ASP A 272 17.96 1.96 -2.06
C ASP A 272 18.92 3.15 -2.18
N LYS A 273 19.23 3.77 -1.03
CA LYS A 273 20.14 4.93 -0.98
C LYS A 273 21.56 4.62 -1.47
N ALA A 274 22.01 3.37 -1.38
CA ALA A 274 23.37 3.00 -1.77
C ALA A 274 23.55 3.03 -3.29
N THR A 275 22.52 2.65 -4.03
CA THR A 275 22.54 2.60 -5.50
C THR A 275 21.78 3.75 -6.16
N GLY A 276 20.91 4.44 -5.41
CA GLY A 276 19.98 5.45 -5.93
C GLY A 276 18.80 4.87 -6.71
N ASN A 277 18.63 3.55 -6.69
CA ASN A 277 17.61 2.84 -7.48
C ASN A 277 16.41 2.42 -6.64
N THR A 278 15.27 2.23 -7.29
CA THR A 278 14.14 1.52 -6.70
C THR A 278 14.29 0.01 -6.88
N LEU A 279 14.06 -0.74 -5.81
CA LEU A 279 14.12 -2.20 -5.76
C LEU A 279 12.71 -2.80 -5.59
N LYS A 280 12.55 -4.03 -6.10
CA LYS A 280 11.30 -4.82 -6.06
C LYS A 280 11.63 -6.32 -5.95
N GLU A 281 12.41 -6.69 -4.94
CA GLU A 281 12.90 -8.05 -4.73
C GLU A 281 11.93 -8.89 -3.88
N ILE A 282 11.12 -8.27 -3.02
CA ILE A 282 10.10 -8.98 -2.22
C ILE A 282 8.96 -9.42 -3.15
N PRO A 283 8.51 -10.69 -3.12
CA PRO A 283 7.38 -11.15 -3.93
C PRO A 283 6.11 -10.35 -3.65
N ASN A 284 5.27 -10.17 -4.67
CA ASN A 284 3.96 -9.50 -4.56
C ASN A 284 4.02 -8.10 -3.91
N SER A 285 5.17 -7.45 -4.02
CA SER A 285 5.39 -6.10 -3.50
C SER A 285 5.44 -5.08 -4.62
N THR A 286 5.21 -3.80 -4.33
CA THR A 286 5.40 -2.66 -5.22
C THR A 286 5.89 -1.46 -4.42
N TYR A 287 6.80 -0.67 -5.00
CA TYR A 287 7.17 0.66 -4.49
C TYR A 287 6.69 1.73 -5.45
N PHE A 288 6.04 2.77 -4.94
CA PHE A 288 5.44 3.79 -5.79
C PHE A 288 5.33 5.14 -5.10
N PHE A 289 5.26 6.18 -5.92
CA PHE A 289 4.91 7.54 -5.51
C PHE A 289 3.46 7.83 -5.91
N GLU A 290 2.70 8.48 -5.04
CA GLU A 290 1.39 9.03 -5.35
C GLU A 290 1.37 10.52 -5.02
N ASP A 291 1.13 11.34 -6.04
CA ASP A 291 1.01 12.78 -5.89
C ASP A 291 -0.15 13.18 -4.95
N ALA A 292 0.01 14.31 -4.28
CA ALA A 292 -1.07 14.97 -3.56
C ALA A 292 -2.21 15.33 -4.52
N TYR A 293 -3.44 15.29 -4.03
CA TYR A 293 -4.61 15.67 -4.83
C TYR A 293 -4.69 17.19 -5.00
N SER A 294 -5.29 17.63 -6.11
CA SER A 294 -5.51 19.03 -6.45
C SER A 294 -7.00 19.39 -6.34
N ASN A 295 -7.31 20.64 -6.00
CA ASN A 295 -8.68 21.12 -6.12
C ASN A 295 -9.08 21.09 -7.61
N PRO A 296 -10.29 20.65 -7.97
CA PRO A 296 -10.77 20.77 -9.34
C PRO A 296 -11.13 22.21 -9.76
N GLY A 297 -11.14 23.17 -8.84
CA GLY A 297 -11.34 24.60 -9.11
C GLY A 297 -10.33 25.12 -10.13
N LEU A 298 -10.82 25.84 -11.15
CA LEU A 298 -9.99 26.28 -12.28
C LEU A 298 -8.92 27.31 -11.91
N ASP A 299 -9.09 27.99 -10.77
CA ASP A 299 -8.20 29.05 -10.30
C ASP A 299 -7.21 28.59 -9.21
N ASP A 300 -7.30 27.32 -8.78
CA ASP A 300 -6.46 26.82 -7.69
C ASP A 300 -5.09 26.31 -8.22
N PRO A 301 -3.99 26.60 -7.50
CA PRO A 301 -2.68 26.13 -7.90
C PRO A 301 -2.60 24.60 -7.81
N LEU A 302 -2.05 23.99 -8.86
CA LEU A 302 -1.69 22.58 -8.80
C LEU A 302 -0.62 22.34 -7.72
N PRO A 303 -0.67 21.19 -7.01
CA PRO A 303 0.41 20.78 -6.14
C PRO A 303 1.75 20.82 -6.89
N PRO A 304 2.82 21.37 -6.30
CA PRO A 304 4.15 21.35 -6.88
C PRO A 304 4.56 19.91 -7.20
N ASN A 305 5.28 19.76 -8.31
CA ASN A 305 5.81 18.45 -8.69
C ASN A 305 6.66 17.86 -7.55
N GLY A 306 6.44 16.58 -7.24
CA GLY A 306 7.08 15.94 -6.08
C GLY A 306 6.44 16.33 -4.74
N THR A 307 5.14 16.65 -4.73
CA THR A 307 4.36 16.71 -3.50
C THR A 307 3.47 15.47 -3.42
N GLY A 308 3.55 14.71 -2.34
CA GLY A 308 2.75 13.50 -2.16
C GLY A 308 3.39 12.52 -1.18
N ILE A 309 3.15 11.24 -1.42
CA ILE A 309 3.58 10.14 -0.56
C ILE A 309 4.35 9.08 -1.34
N ASN A 310 5.38 8.51 -0.71
CA ASN A 310 5.98 7.26 -1.17
C ASN A 310 5.38 6.10 -0.39
N SER A 311 5.23 4.94 -1.03
CA SER A 311 4.66 3.77 -0.39
C SER A 311 5.30 2.48 -0.89
N ALA A 312 5.59 1.58 0.05
CA ALA A 312 5.95 0.19 -0.21
C ALA A 312 4.78 -0.70 0.23
N PHE A 313 4.15 -1.39 -0.72
CA PHE A 313 2.96 -2.20 -0.51
C PHE A 313 3.25 -3.67 -0.83
N ILE A 314 2.94 -4.58 0.08
CA ILE A 314 3.11 -6.02 -0.07
C ILE A 314 1.76 -6.69 0.10
N THR A 315 1.33 -7.45 -0.92
CA THR A 315 0.07 -8.21 -0.90
C THR A 315 0.32 -9.67 -0.55
N THR A 316 -0.58 -10.28 0.21
CA THR A 316 -0.43 -11.66 0.72
C THR A 316 0.92 -11.95 1.40
N PRO A 317 1.42 -11.07 2.31
CA PRO A 317 2.70 -11.31 2.96
C PRO A 317 2.60 -12.51 3.93
N PRO A 318 3.66 -13.33 4.09
CA PRO A 318 3.69 -14.38 5.11
C PRO A 318 3.82 -13.79 6.53
N ASP A 319 3.59 -14.61 7.57
CA ASP A 319 3.96 -14.27 8.95
C ASP A 319 5.48 -14.21 9.07
N GLU A 320 6.03 -12.99 9.11
CA GLU A 320 7.47 -12.77 9.20
C GLU A 320 7.82 -11.41 9.81
N ILE A 321 9.12 -11.12 9.85
CA ILE A 321 9.67 -9.85 10.29
C ILE A 321 10.05 -9.02 9.07
N TYR A 322 9.58 -7.77 9.05
CA TYR A 322 9.97 -6.74 8.10
C TYR A 322 10.79 -5.66 8.80
N LYS A 323 11.92 -5.30 8.21
CA LYS A 323 12.71 -4.12 8.58
C LYS A 323 12.32 -2.98 7.66
N VAL A 324 12.04 -1.82 8.24
CA VAL A 324 11.59 -0.62 7.53
C VAL A 324 12.62 0.48 7.79
N GLU A 325 13.36 0.86 6.75
CA GLU A 325 14.26 2.00 6.78
C GLU A 325 13.57 3.24 6.17
N ILE A 326 13.56 4.33 6.92
CA ILE A 326 13.15 5.65 6.42
C ILE A 326 14.40 6.39 5.93
N VAL A 327 14.42 6.70 4.64
CA VAL A 327 15.55 7.31 3.93
C VAL A 327 15.24 8.77 3.64
N LEU A 328 16.06 9.66 4.20
CA LEU A 328 15.96 11.11 4.01
C LEU A 328 17.31 11.79 4.32
N PRO A 329 17.53 13.06 3.92
CA PRO A 329 18.72 13.81 4.28
C PRO A 329 18.89 13.99 5.80
N VAL A 330 20.12 14.23 6.25
CA VAL A 330 20.40 14.54 7.67
C VAL A 330 19.88 15.93 8.01
N GLY A 331 19.25 16.07 9.18
CA GLY A 331 18.63 17.30 9.67
C GLY A 331 17.16 17.45 9.34
N GLU A 332 16.61 16.56 8.51
CA GLU A 332 15.21 16.59 8.10
C GLU A 332 14.31 15.77 9.04
N GLU A 333 13.07 16.23 9.22
CA GLU A 333 12.01 15.51 9.91
C GLU A 333 11.29 14.56 8.96
N TYR A 334 10.75 13.47 9.49
CA TYR A 334 9.95 12.52 8.74
C TYR A 334 8.68 12.18 9.47
N SER A 335 7.67 11.83 8.67
CA SER A 335 6.52 11.09 9.14
C SER A 335 6.18 9.96 8.17
N PHE A 336 5.88 8.81 8.75
CA PHE A 336 5.46 7.63 8.03
C PHE A 336 4.43 6.84 8.84
N ALA A 337 3.65 6.01 8.16
CA ALA A 337 2.72 5.10 8.78
C ALA A 337 2.91 3.68 8.28
N VAL A 338 2.61 2.71 9.14
CA VAL A 338 2.66 1.28 8.83
C VAL A 338 1.27 0.70 9.00
N TYR A 339 0.79 -0.04 8.01
CA TYR A 339 -0.50 -0.70 7.98
C TYR A 339 -0.29 -2.21 7.86
N GLY A 340 -0.98 -2.96 8.71
CA GLY A 340 -1.10 -4.41 8.61
C GLY A 340 -2.57 -4.78 8.51
N THR A 341 -2.95 -5.52 7.48
CA THR A 341 -4.30 -6.06 7.27
C THR A 341 -4.25 -7.57 7.37
N ASP A 342 -5.20 -8.21 8.07
CA ASP A 342 -5.32 -9.67 8.14
C ASP A 342 -6.10 -10.24 6.93
N VAL A 343 -6.23 -11.57 6.85
CA VAL A 343 -6.95 -12.22 5.74
C VAL A 343 -8.45 -11.92 5.68
N ASP A 344 -9.03 -11.38 6.75
CA ASP A 344 -10.45 -11.03 6.89
C ASP A 344 -10.71 -9.52 6.75
N ALA A 345 -9.68 -8.75 6.39
CA ALA A 345 -9.70 -7.30 6.24
C ALA A 345 -9.81 -6.51 7.55
N SER A 346 -9.41 -7.06 8.70
CA SER A 346 -9.15 -6.24 9.87
C SER A 346 -7.80 -5.54 9.69
N THR A 347 -7.73 -4.23 9.95
CA THR A 347 -6.49 -3.46 9.81
C THR A 347 -6.08 -2.84 11.13
N LEU A 348 -4.80 -2.99 11.45
CA LEU A 348 -4.08 -2.18 12.43
C LEU A 348 -3.11 -1.25 11.71
N PHE A 349 -2.98 -0.02 12.20
CA PHE A 349 -2.00 0.91 11.67
C PHE A 349 -1.46 1.85 12.74
N GLU A 350 -0.26 2.35 12.48
CA GLU A 350 0.42 3.30 13.34
C GLU A 350 1.04 4.46 12.59
N LEU A 351 1.03 5.64 13.20
CA LEU A 351 1.70 6.83 12.73
C LEU A 351 2.98 7.06 13.53
N TYR A 352 4.07 7.29 12.82
CA TYR A 352 5.38 7.59 13.37
C TYR A 352 5.85 8.95 12.88
N GLU A 353 6.65 9.58 13.72
CA GLU A 353 7.44 10.75 13.39
C GLU A 353 8.83 10.65 14.02
N GLY A 354 9.76 11.40 13.46
CA GLY A 354 11.10 11.51 13.98
C GLY A 354 11.93 12.47 13.14
N SER A 355 13.22 12.53 13.44
CA SER A 355 14.16 13.38 12.73
C SER A 355 15.43 12.61 12.41
N ASN A 356 16.00 12.81 11.24
CA ASN A 356 17.24 12.17 10.85
C ASN A 356 18.46 12.93 11.39
N LYS A 357 18.83 12.67 12.65
CA LYS A 357 19.89 13.43 13.35
C LYS A 357 21.32 13.02 13.00
N SER A 358 21.51 11.87 12.36
CA SER A 358 22.83 11.31 12.07
C SER A 358 22.83 10.53 10.74
N ASN A 359 23.99 10.01 10.33
CA ASN A 359 24.09 9.13 9.16
C ASN A 359 23.58 7.70 9.42
N GLU A 360 23.14 7.39 10.65
CA GLU A 360 22.61 6.08 10.98
C GLU A 360 21.20 5.90 10.42
N ASN A 361 20.90 4.70 9.92
CA ASN A 361 19.61 4.37 9.32
C ASN A 361 18.49 4.47 10.36
N ASN A 362 17.37 5.12 10.03
CA ASN A 362 16.16 5.11 10.86
C ASN A 362 15.42 3.81 10.58
N MET A 363 15.79 2.76 11.32
CA MET A 363 15.37 1.38 11.04
C MET A 363 14.41 0.88 12.11
N TYR A 364 13.16 0.68 11.70
CA TYR A 364 12.11 0.08 12.50
C TYR A 364 11.99 -1.41 12.15
N THR A 365 11.60 -2.23 13.12
CA THR A 365 11.39 -3.66 12.90
C THR A 365 9.98 -4.03 13.30
N PHE A 366 9.26 -4.68 12.40
CA PHE A 366 7.87 -5.09 12.59
C PHE A 366 7.74 -6.58 12.36
N ARG A 367 7.05 -7.27 13.27
CA ARG A 367 6.48 -8.57 12.97
C ARG A 367 5.07 -8.39 12.44
N TYR A 368 4.81 -8.95 11.27
CA TYR A 368 3.50 -8.98 10.64
C TYR A 368 2.91 -10.40 10.75
N ARG A 369 1.60 -10.50 11.01
CA ARG A 369 0.87 -11.77 11.06
C ARG A 369 -0.47 -11.62 10.34
N PRO A 370 -0.76 -12.39 9.28
CA PRO A 370 -2.03 -12.28 8.55
C PRO A 370 -3.21 -12.99 9.24
N THR A 371 -2.97 -13.68 10.36
CA THR A 371 -4.00 -14.47 11.07
C THR A 371 -5.08 -13.57 11.70
N PRO A 372 -6.38 -13.81 11.42
CA PRO A 372 -7.47 -13.03 11.99
C PRO A 372 -7.54 -13.11 13.51
N GLY A 373 -7.98 -12.00 14.13
CA GLY A 373 -8.20 -11.91 15.57
C GLY A 373 -6.94 -11.98 16.44
N GLY A 374 -5.75 -11.98 15.84
CA GLY A 374 -4.46 -11.95 16.52
C GLY A 374 -3.77 -10.58 16.47
N ASN A 375 -2.51 -10.56 16.91
CA ASN A 375 -1.65 -9.39 16.83
C ASN A 375 -1.10 -9.23 15.41
N ILE A 376 -1.84 -8.51 14.56
CA ILE A 376 -1.53 -8.32 13.13
C ILE A 376 -0.17 -7.63 12.94
N LEU A 377 0.09 -6.61 13.76
CA LEU A 377 1.31 -5.81 13.72
C LEU A 377 1.93 -5.72 15.11
N THR A 378 3.22 -5.99 15.22
CA THR A 378 4.00 -5.88 16.45
C THR A 378 5.32 -5.16 16.16
N GLN A 379 5.57 -4.02 16.79
CA GLN A 379 6.88 -3.37 16.72
C GLN A 379 7.86 -4.08 17.65
N LYS A 380 9.03 -4.42 17.12
CA LYS A 380 10.13 -4.96 17.92
C LYS A 380 10.88 -3.82 18.61
N ILE A 381 11.17 -4.01 19.89
CA ILE A 381 11.94 -3.08 20.71
C ILE A 381 13.11 -3.80 21.37
N ASP A 382 14.13 -3.04 21.74
CA ASP A 382 15.29 -3.58 22.43
C ASP A 382 15.06 -3.59 23.94
N ILE A 383 15.43 -4.70 24.58
CA ILE A 383 15.40 -4.84 26.04
C ILE A 383 16.75 -5.41 26.50
N ASN A 384 17.09 -5.16 27.75
CA ASN A 384 18.25 -5.71 28.41
C ASN A 384 17.85 -6.28 29.77
N VAL A 385 18.01 -7.59 29.93
CA VAL A 385 17.83 -8.27 31.21
C VAL A 385 19.12 -8.09 32.02
N LYS A 386 19.07 -7.21 33.02
CA LYS A 386 20.28 -6.74 33.72
C LYS A 386 20.99 -7.87 34.46
N ARG A 387 22.31 -7.96 34.21
CA ARG A 387 23.26 -8.78 34.96
C ARG A 387 23.78 -7.98 36.16
N HIS A 388 23.22 -8.17 37.35
CA HIS A 388 23.81 -7.61 38.57
C HIS A 388 25.08 -8.40 38.92
N THR A 389 26.20 -8.05 38.28
CA THR A 389 27.57 -8.49 38.62
C THR A 389 27.89 -9.98 38.41
N ASP A 390 29.19 -10.34 38.49
CA ASP A 390 29.73 -11.70 38.42
C ASP A 390 29.17 -12.66 39.51
N HIS A 391 28.24 -12.18 40.34
CA HIS A 391 27.57 -12.89 41.43
C HIS A 391 26.04 -12.78 41.34
N ASN A 392 25.48 -12.73 40.13
CA ASN A 392 24.03 -12.71 39.92
C ASN A 392 23.41 -14.10 40.15
N LYS A 393 23.43 -14.58 41.39
CA LYS A 393 22.67 -15.76 41.80
C LYS A 393 21.20 -15.39 41.85
N ILE A 394 20.45 -15.72 40.81
CA ILE A 394 18.99 -15.80 40.94
C ILE A 394 18.73 -17.06 41.76
N VAL A 395 18.71 -16.92 43.10
CA VAL A 395 18.43 -18.05 43.98
C VAL A 395 17.02 -18.55 43.67
N SER A 396 16.99 -19.69 42.97
CA SER A 396 15.80 -20.40 42.56
C SER A 396 14.82 -20.53 43.74
N LYS A 397 13.57 -20.11 43.53
CA LYS A 397 12.39 -20.24 44.42
C LYS A 397 12.10 -19.15 45.47
N SER A 398 12.69 -17.96 45.43
CA SER A 398 12.29 -16.86 46.33
C SER A 398 11.43 -15.80 45.63
N ASN A 399 10.69 -14.97 46.37
CA ASN A 399 9.86 -13.85 45.90
C ASN A 399 10.68 -12.71 45.23
N GLY A 400 11.72 -13.04 44.48
CA GLY A 400 12.64 -12.11 43.85
C GLY A 400 12.07 -11.46 42.59
N LEU A 401 12.76 -10.42 42.14
CA LEU A 401 12.43 -9.63 40.97
C LEU A 401 13.53 -9.79 39.92
N ILE A 402 13.13 -9.91 38.65
CA ILE A 402 14.01 -9.73 37.49
C ILE A 402 13.94 -8.25 37.10
N GLU A 403 15.09 -7.61 36.98
CA GLU A 403 15.23 -6.25 36.48
C GLU A 403 15.43 -6.27 34.96
N ILE A 404 14.58 -5.54 34.25
CA ILE A 404 14.63 -5.39 32.79
C ILE A 404 14.70 -3.92 32.48
N ALA A 405 15.72 -3.53 31.73
CA ALA A 405 15.78 -2.22 31.09
C ALA A 405 15.11 -2.34 29.72
N ILE A 406 14.04 -1.58 29.50
CA ILE A 406 13.44 -1.37 28.19
C ILE A 406 14.20 -0.20 27.56
N LEU A 407 14.96 -0.49 26.51
CA LEU A 407 15.94 0.44 25.98
C LEU A 407 15.25 1.44 25.05
N SER A 408 15.42 2.70 25.35
CA SER A 408 15.05 3.77 24.44
C SER A 408 16.04 3.81 23.27
N SER A 409 15.66 4.48 22.21
CA SER A 409 16.51 4.73 21.06
C SER A 409 16.07 6.01 20.38
N LYS A 410 16.76 6.37 19.29
CA LYS A 410 16.34 7.49 18.45
C LYS A 410 14.93 7.35 17.85
N ILE A 411 14.37 6.14 17.81
CA ILE A 411 13.08 5.83 17.20
C ILE A 411 12.01 5.34 18.20
N PHE A 412 12.35 5.23 19.48
CA PHE A 412 11.47 4.66 20.51
C PHE A 412 11.80 5.28 21.87
N ASP A 413 10.80 5.83 22.55
CA ASP A 413 10.95 6.50 23.85
C ASP A 413 10.24 5.67 24.92
N ALA A 414 10.96 4.72 25.53
CA ALA A 414 10.36 3.73 26.42
C ALA A 414 9.57 4.34 27.60
N PRO A 415 10.07 5.37 28.31
CA PRO A 415 9.30 6.03 29.38
C PRO A 415 7.94 6.59 28.97
N ASN A 416 7.81 7.06 27.73
CA ASN A 416 6.59 7.71 27.24
C ASN A 416 5.69 6.78 26.42
N ASP A 417 6.27 5.82 25.71
CA ASP A 417 5.56 4.92 24.78
C ASP A 417 4.97 3.67 25.46
N ILE A 418 5.55 3.24 26.59
CA ILE A 418 5.11 2.05 27.34
C ILE A 418 3.91 2.38 28.24
N ILE A 419 2.87 1.54 28.16
CA ILE A 419 1.80 1.54 29.16
C ILE A 419 2.18 0.54 30.26
N LYS A 420 2.66 1.07 31.39
CA LYS A 420 3.22 0.25 32.48
C LYS A 420 2.28 -0.87 32.96
N ASP A 421 0.97 -0.61 33.02
CA ASP A 421 -0.03 -1.56 33.53
C ASP A 421 -0.35 -2.71 32.56
N THR A 422 0.07 -2.62 31.30
CA THR A 422 -0.09 -3.68 30.29
C THR A 422 1.16 -4.53 30.09
N LEU A 423 2.27 -4.18 30.76
CA LEU A 423 3.52 -4.93 30.66
C LEU A 423 3.36 -6.37 31.13
N THR A 424 3.89 -7.28 30.31
CA THR A 424 4.00 -8.70 30.60
C THR A 424 5.39 -9.20 30.25
N PHE A 425 5.87 -10.19 31.00
CA PHE A 425 7.20 -10.73 30.77
C PHE A 425 7.30 -12.18 31.24
N GLY A 426 7.91 -13.02 30.41
CA GLY A 426 8.19 -14.40 30.79
C GLY A 426 8.63 -15.25 29.61
N LYS A 427 8.36 -16.55 29.68
CA LYS A 427 8.73 -17.52 28.65
C LYS A 427 7.99 -17.28 27.33
N THR A 428 6.71 -16.92 27.38
CA THR A 428 5.90 -16.57 26.18
C THR A 428 5.73 -15.07 26.04
N GLY A 429 5.99 -14.32 27.11
CA GLY A 429 5.75 -12.90 27.22
C GLY A 429 4.31 -12.53 27.53
N ASP A 430 3.41 -13.49 27.78
CA ASP A 430 2.01 -13.23 28.19
C ASP A 430 1.83 -13.34 29.70
N GLU A 431 2.89 -13.68 30.42
CA GLU A 431 2.86 -13.90 31.84
C GLU A 431 2.71 -12.56 32.60
N LYS A 432 1.69 -12.51 33.48
CA LYS A 432 1.37 -11.33 34.33
C LYS A 432 2.32 -11.22 35.51
N SER A 433 3.60 -11.03 35.19
CA SER A 433 4.71 -10.98 36.14
C SER A 433 5.08 -9.55 36.56
N PHE A 434 4.53 -8.52 35.92
CA PHE A 434 4.84 -7.12 36.23
C PHE A 434 4.68 -6.78 37.73
N ASP A 435 5.64 -6.05 38.27
CA ASP A 435 5.63 -5.55 39.65
C ASP A 435 5.63 -4.01 39.71
N LYS A 436 6.64 -3.37 39.12
CA LYS A 436 6.79 -1.90 39.09
C LYS A 436 7.84 -1.45 38.08
N CYS A 437 7.84 -0.17 37.74
CA CYS A 437 8.97 0.50 37.10
C CYS A 437 9.55 1.59 38.00
N ILE A 438 10.81 1.95 37.79
CA ILE A 438 11.43 3.12 38.40
C ILE A 438 11.15 4.33 37.51
N ASP A 439 10.55 5.38 38.08
CA ASP A 439 10.22 6.60 37.34
C ASP A 439 11.43 7.52 37.10
N ASN A 440 12.57 7.22 37.73
CA ASN A 440 13.82 7.90 37.43
C ASN A 440 14.41 7.30 36.15
N HIS A 441 14.29 8.00 35.03
CA HIS A 441 14.78 7.55 33.74
C HIS A 441 16.31 7.38 33.81
N GLN A 442 16.81 6.21 33.44
CA GLN A 442 18.23 5.88 33.50
C GLN A 442 18.74 5.57 32.11
N ASP A 443 19.87 6.12 31.72
CA ASP A 443 20.58 5.70 30.52
C ASP A 443 21.44 4.47 30.87
N VAL A 444 20.87 3.27 30.72
CA VAL A 444 21.47 2.01 31.19
C VAL A 444 22.59 1.57 30.25
N ASN A 445 22.42 1.77 28.95
CA ASN A 445 23.38 1.38 27.91
C ASN A 445 24.38 2.50 27.54
N LYS A 446 24.20 3.73 28.07
CA LYS A 446 25.04 4.93 27.85
C LYS A 446 24.97 5.46 26.41
N ASP A 447 23.82 5.36 25.77
CA ASP A 447 23.60 5.86 24.41
C ASP A 447 23.02 7.28 24.36
N GLY A 448 22.75 7.87 25.54
CA GLY A 448 22.19 9.22 25.68
C GLY A 448 20.66 9.27 25.66
N TYR A 449 19.96 8.15 25.58
CA TYR A 449 18.51 8.06 25.71
C TYR A 449 18.12 7.56 27.11
N GLY A 450 17.00 8.07 27.64
CA GLY A 450 16.50 7.64 28.94
C GLY A 450 15.73 6.33 28.82
N ASP A 451 16.22 5.26 29.43
CA ASP A 451 15.57 3.95 29.44
C ASP A 451 14.54 3.84 30.57
N LEU A 452 13.63 2.87 30.40
CA LEU A 452 12.64 2.51 31.42
C LEU A 452 13.05 1.20 32.10
N VAL A 453 13.36 1.25 33.40
CA VAL A 453 13.73 0.07 34.19
C VAL A 453 12.52 -0.46 34.94
N CYS A 454 12.13 -1.70 34.64
CA CYS A 454 10.98 -2.38 35.24
C CYS A 454 11.37 -3.70 35.91
N PHE A 455 10.55 -4.10 36.87
CA PHE A 455 10.76 -5.27 37.71
C PHE A 455 9.62 -6.26 37.55
N PHE A 456 9.97 -7.54 37.43
CA PHE A 456 9.03 -8.64 37.18
C PHE A 456 9.24 -9.77 38.18
N ARG A 457 8.15 -10.31 38.72
CA ARG A 457 8.18 -11.38 39.72
C ARG A 457 8.57 -12.70 39.09
N ILE A 458 9.73 -13.22 39.49
CA ILE A 458 10.31 -14.47 39.00
C ILE A 458 9.32 -15.63 39.04
N ASN A 459 8.61 -15.79 40.15
CA ASN A 459 7.67 -16.90 40.36
C ASN A 459 6.41 -16.85 39.46
N LYS A 460 6.29 -15.82 38.63
CA LYS A 460 5.21 -15.65 37.66
C LYS A 460 5.70 -15.62 36.22
N THR A 461 7.00 -15.70 35.93
CA THR A 461 7.51 -15.58 34.55
C THR A 461 7.50 -16.90 33.78
N ASP A 462 7.23 -18.03 34.45
CA ASP A 462 7.37 -19.39 33.90
C ASP A 462 8.75 -19.70 33.28
N ILE A 463 9.75 -18.85 33.52
CA ILE A 463 11.14 -19.08 33.15
C ILE A 463 11.72 -20.07 34.15
N SER A 464 12.17 -21.22 33.64
CA SER A 464 12.74 -22.25 34.49
C SER A 464 14.15 -21.86 34.91
N ILE A 465 14.36 -21.69 36.21
CA ILE A 465 15.67 -21.38 36.78
C ILE A 465 16.40 -22.70 37.06
N ILE A 466 16.77 -23.41 35.98
CA ILE A 466 17.59 -24.62 36.05
C ILE A 466 19.01 -24.25 35.64
N ASP A 467 19.98 -24.55 36.50
CA ASP A 467 21.40 -24.26 36.26
C ASP A 467 21.86 -24.78 34.90
N GLY A 468 22.36 -23.88 34.05
CA GLY A 468 23.01 -24.23 32.78
C GLY A 468 22.14 -24.14 31.51
N GLU A 469 20.85 -23.81 31.63
CA GLU A 469 19.97 -23.57 30.46
C GLU A 469 19.62 -22.09 30.33
N ASN A 470 20.23 -21.41 29.35
CA ASN A 470 19.82 -20.07 28.94
C ASN A 470 18.42 -20.14 28.33
N GLN A 471 17.49 -19.31 28.83
CA GLN A 471 16.17 -19.13 28.23
C GLN A 471 16.03 -17.74 27.65
N ILE A 472 15.17 -17.58 26.65
CA ILE A 472 14.81 -16.27 26.13
C ILE A 472 13.61 -15.78 26.94
N GLY A 473 13.77 -14.61 27.56
CA GLY A 473 12.67 -13.87 28.16
C GLY A 473 12.06 -12.95 27.12
N ILE A 474 10.73 -12.99 27.00
CA ILE A 474 9.97 -12.16 26.08
C ILE A 474 9.20 -11.14 26.90
N LEU A 475 9.35 -9.86 26.55
CA LEU A 475 8.55 -8.75 27.08
C LEU A 475 7.51 -8.37 26.04
N LYS A 476 6.25 -8.20 26.46
CA LYS A 476 5.19 -7.65 25.62
C LYS A 476 4.53 -6.46 26.29
N ASP A 477 4.08 -5.54 25.45
CA ASP A 477 3.23 -4.42 25.86
C ASP A 477 2.18 -4.12 24.79
N PHE A 478 1.14 -3.39 25.18
CA PHE A 478 0.27 -2.68 24.26
C PHE A 478 0.58 -1.19 24.41
N SER A 479 1.25 -0.60 23.43
CA SER A 479 1.76 0.76 23.55
C SER A 479 0.63 1.79 23.63
N ASN A 480 0.99 2.99 24.10
CA ASN A 480 0.14 4.18 24.01
C ASN A 480 -0.28 4.55 22.58
N LYS A 481 0.40 3.98 21.59
CA LYS A 481 0.17 4.15 20.16
C LYS A 481 -0.92 3.20 19.63
N ASN A 482 -1.37 2.19 20.38
CA ASN A 482 -2.32 1.13 19.96
C ASN A 482 -1.71 0.07 19.02
N ILE A 483 -0.43 -0.24 19.21
CA ILE A 483 0.22 -1.41 18.60
C ILE A 483 0.91 -2.25 19.67
N TYR A 484 1.12 -3.53 19.36
CA TYR A 484 1.87 -4.40 20.25
C TYR A 484 3.36 -4.10 20.17
N LEU A 485 4.03 -4.06 21.32
CA LEU A 485 5.48 -4.02 21.42
C LEU A 485 5.97 -5.39 21.88
N GLU A 486 7.11 -5.83 21.35
CA GLU A 486 7.74 -7.06 21.77
C GLU A 486 9.26 -6.90 21.83
N GLY A 487 9.84 -7.14 23.01
CA GLY A 487 11.28 -7.24 23.22
C GLY A 487 11.67 -8.65 23.63
N ALA A 488 12.88 -9.08 23.29
CA ALA A 488 13.39 -10.38 23.72
C ALA A 488 14.89 -10.29 24.03
N ASP A 489 15.30 -10.92 25.13
CA ASP A 489 16.70 -11.03 25.53
C ASP A 489 16.93 -12.33 26.32
N PHE A 490 18.19 -12.74 26.43
CA PHE A 490 18.58 -13.93 27.18
C PHE A 490 18.47 -13.70 28.69
N VAL A 491 17.86 -14.66 29.35
CA VAL A 491 17.84 -14.80 30.80
C VAL A 491 18.83 -15.89 31.17
N GLU A 492 19.97 -15.47 31.69
CA GLU A 492 20.99 -16.38 32.20
C GLU A 492 20.67 -16.73 33.66
N VAL A 493 20.61 -18.03 33.94
CA VAL A 493 20.39 -18.59 35.26
C VAL A 493 21.67 -19.29 35.70
N LYS A 494 22.30 -18.81 36.78
CA LYS A 494 23.51 -19.38 37.37
C LYS A 494 23.39 -19.60 38.87
#